data_AF-A0A1N6CPY6-F1
#
_entry.id   AF-A0A1N6CPY6-F1
#
_cell.length_a   1.000
_cell.length_b   1.000
_cell.length_c   1.000
_cell.angle_alpha   90.00
_cell.angle_beta   90.00
_cell.angle_gamma   90.00
#
_symmetry.space_group_name_H-M   'P 1'
#
loop_
_entity.id
_entity.type
_entity.pdbx_description
1 polymer ?
#
loop_
_entity_poly.entity_id
_entity_poly.type
_entity_poly.pdbx_seq_one_letter_code
_entity_poly.pdbx_strand_id
1 'polypeptide(L)'
;MLQIPLPTKPWPIWLTAISIPFVLVGTAFIYYPLLGKSGTLDPHADTIAIPMYGSLMVAVPLAIFVLVVTSIVMIFYSGRSAKLFAWNSDRPILTAIISVVFGGPAILLFLSFLNSIIQIHPWYDYILEINSLLWIAWLLLLRGVLVSRTMVDDDSD
;
A
#
# COMPACT_ATOMS: atom_id res chain seq x y z
N MET A 1 10.35 11.11 20.50
CA MET A 1 9.92 10.64 19.16
C MET A 1 9.48 9.19 19.29
N LEU A 2 8.22 8.87 18.94
CA LEU A 2 7.71 7.49 19.00
C LEU A 2 8.38 6.67 17.90
N GLN A 3 9.27 5.74 18.26
CA GLN A 3 9.96 4.87 17.30
C GLN A 3 9.33 3.49 17.34
N ILE A 4 8.49 3.18 16.34
CA ILE A 4 7.93 1.83 16.18
C ILE A 4 8.97 0.97 15.45
N PRO A 5 9.53 -0.08 16.07
CA PRO A 5 10.46 -0.97 15.40
C PRO A 5 9.73 -1.76 14.32
N LEU A 6 10.36 -1.90 13.16
CA LEU A 6 9.87 -2.80 12.12
C LEU A 6 10.09 -4.26 12.55
N PRO A 7 9.32 -5.21 11.99
CA PRO A 7 9.59 -6.63 12.20
C PRO A 7 11.04 -6.94 11.87
N THR A 8 11.66 -7.89 12.58
CA THR A 8 13.05 -8.31 12.34
C THR A 8 13.20 -9.26 11.15
N LYS A 9 12.09 -9.85 10.73
CA LYS A 9 12.00 -10.74 9.57
C LYS A 9 11.32 -10.01 8.41
N PRO A 10 11.72 -10.26 7.16
CA PRO A 10 11.15 -9.58 5.98
C PRO A 10 9.74 -10.04 5.62
N TRP A 11 9.26 -11.17 6.18
CA TRP A 11 7.99 -11.79 5.79
C TRP A 11 6.75 -10.87 5.92
N PRO A 12 6.60 -9.95 6.89
CA PRO A 12 5.40 -9.11 6.97
C PRO A 12 5.31 -8.09 5.83
N ILE A 13 6.46 -7.64 5.32
CA ILE A 13 6.52 -6.72 4.18
C ILE A 13 6.16 -7.48 2.89
N TRP A 14 6.64 -8.73 2.75
CA TRP A 14 6.20 -9.60 1.65
C TRP A 14 4.71 -9.97 1.73
N LEU A 15 4.20 -10.20 2.94
CA LEU A 15 2.80 -10.49 3.17
C LEU A 15 1.92 -9.31 2.72
N THR A 16 2.28 -8.08 3.11
CA THR A 16 1.54 -6.88 2.66
C THR A 16 1.66 -6.68 1.15
N ALA A 17 2.85 -6.85 0.58
CA ALA A 17 3.09 -6.74 -0.86
C ALA A 17 2.25 -7.73 -1.69
N ILE A 18 2.16 -9.00 -1.26
CA ILE A 18 1.36 -10.03 -1.94
C ILE A 18 -0.13 -9.79 -1.72
N SER A 19 -0.54 -9.31 -0.53
CA SER A 19 -1.95 -9.10 -0.21
C SER A 19 -2.61 -8.03 -1.08
N ILE A 20 -1.89 -6.99 -1.49
CA ILE A 20 -2.41 -5.89 -2.34
C ILE A 20 -3.06 -6.41 -3.64
N PRO A 21 -2.35 -7.13 -4.54
CA PRO A 21 -2.96 -7.63 -5.77
C PRO A 21 -4.01 -8.71 -5.51
N PHE A 22 -3.85 -9.53 -4.45
CA PHE A 22 -4.85 -10.53 -4.09
C PHE A 22 -6.18 -9.91 -3.68
N VAL A 23 -6.15 -8.84 -2.88
CA VAL A 23 -7.36 -8.11 -2.49
C VAL A 23 -7.98 -7.41 -3.71
N LEU A 24 -7.18 -6.88 -4.64
CA LEU A 24 -7.72 -6.29 -5.86
C LEU A 24 -8.44 -7.32 -6.74
N VAL A 25 -7.87 -8.51 -6.89
CA VAL A 25 -8.52 -9.63 -7.60
C VAL A 25 -9.78 -10.08 -6.85
N GLY A 26 -9.70 -10.24 -5.52
CA GLY A 26 -10.86 -10.59 -4.69
C GLY A 26 -11.98 -9.56 -4.78
N THR A 27 -11.62 -8.28 -4.84
CA THR A 27 -12.55 -7.17 -5.10
C THR A 27 -13.25 -7.39 -6.43
N ALA A 28 -12.52 -7.75 -7.49
CA ALA A 28 -13.14 -7.99 -8.79
C ALA A 28 -14.24 -9.09 -8.75
N PHE A 29 -14.05 -10.13 -7.94
CA PHE A 29 -14.99 -11.25 -7.82
C PHE A 29 -16.09 -11.06 -6.77
N ILE A 30 -15.95 -10.11 -5.84
CA ILE A 30 -16.92 -9.88 -4.76
C ILE A 30 -17.67 -8.56 -4.98
N TYR A 31 -16.94 -7.47 -5.20
CA TYR A 31 -17.49 -6.12 -5.35
C TYR A 31 -18.41 -5.99 -6.57
N TYR A 32 -17.93 -6.32 -7.76
CA TYR A 32 -18.68 -6.12 -9.00
C TYR A 32 -19.96 -6.96 -9.07
N PRO A 33 -19.97 -8.24 -8.67
CA PRO A 33 -21.22 -9.00 -8.59
C PRO A 33 -22.23 -8.44 -7.57
N LEU A 34 -21.77 -7.91 -6.43
CA LEU A 34 -22.64 -7.29 -5.43
C LEU A 34 -23.20 -5.95 -5.91
N LEU A 35 -22.37 -5.13 -6.55
CA LEU A 35 -22.76 -3.87 -7.18
C LEU A 35 -23.80 -4.11 -8.29
N GLY A 36 -23.69 -5.22 -9.04
CA GLY A 36 -24.72 -5.62 -10.00
C GLY A 36 -26.03 -6.00 -9.35
N LYS A 37 -25.98 -6.73 -8.23
CA LYS A 37 -27.19 -7.14 -7.50
C LYS A 37 -27.87 -5.99 -6.76
N SER A 38 -27.18 -4.90 -6.43
CA SER A 38 -27.78 -3.74 -5.77
C SER A 38 -28.69 -2.92 -6.69
N GLY A 39 -28.75 -3.22 -7.99
CA GLY A 39 -29.66 -2.54 -8.93
C GLY A 39 -29.35 -1.06 -9.13
N THR A 40 -28.16 -0.62 -8.69
CA THR A 40 -27.65 0.75 -8.80
C THR A 40 -27.05 1.05 -10.17
N LEU A 41 -26.95 0.04 -11.04
CA LEU A 41 -26.54 0.19 -12.43
C LEU A 41 -27.75 0.29 -13.35
N ASP A 42 -27.64 1.13 -14.37
CA ASP A 42 -28.63 1.28 -15.42
C ASP A 42 -28.89 -0.08 -16.10
N PRO A 43 -30.15 -0.56 -16.21
CA PRO A 43 -30.51 -1.83 -16.84
C PRO A 43 -30.05 -1.98 -18.30
N HIS A 44 -29.73 -0.87 -18.98
CA HIS A 44 -29.22 -0.87 -20.35
C HIS A 44 -27.69 -0.89 -20.44
N ALA A 45 -27.00 -0.83 -19.31
CA ALA A 45 -25.57 -0.71 -19.27
C ALA A 45 -24.93 -2.05 -18.91
N ASP A 46 -24.29 -2.67 -19.90
CA ASP A 46 -23.37 -3.82 -19.82
C ASP A 46 -22.11 -3.53 -18.95
N THR A 47 -22.20 -2.56 -18.04
CA THR A 47 -21.11 -1.76 -17.50
C THR A 47 -20.45 -2.32 -16.26
N ILE A 48 -20.78 -3.53 -15.80
CA ILE A 48 -20.11 -4.16 -14.65
C ILE A 48 -18.89 -4.97 -15.12
N ALA A 49 -19.01 -5.61 -16.28
CA ALA A 49 -17.94 -6.43 -16.85
C ALA A 49 -16.71 -5.59 -17.24
N ILE A 50 -16.93 -4.34 -17.70
CA ILE A 50 -15.88 -3.40 -18.11
C ILE A 50 -14.96 -3.01 -16.93
N PRO A 51 -15.46 -2.49 -15.80
CA PRO A 51 -14.62 -2.18 -14.65
C PRO A 51 -14.07 -3.43 -13.96
N MET A 52 -14.79 -4.57 -13.96
CA MET A 52 -14.25 -5.86 -13.50
C MET A 52 -13.04 -6.32 -14.31
N TYR A 53 -13.14 -6.28 -15.64
CA TYR A 53 -12.03 -6.57 -16.55
C TYR A 53 -10.90 -5.56 -16.37
N GLY A 54 -11.22 -4.28 -16.19
CA GLY A 54 -10.26 -3.22 -15.87
C GLY A 54 -9.46 -3.51 -14.61
N SER A 55 -10.12 -3.89 -13.50
CA SER A 55 -9.43 -4.25 -12.26
C SER A 55 -8.51 -5.46 -12.43
N LEU A 56 -8.94 -6.48 -13.17
CA LEU A 56 -8.13 -7.67 -13.45
C LEU A 56 -6.93 -7.36 -14.34
N MET A 57 -7.12 -6.53 -15.38
CA MET A 57 -6.05 -6.07 -16.26
C MET A 57 -5.02 -5.20 -15.52
N VAL A 58 -5.46 -4.37 -14.58
CA VAL A 58 -4.56 -3.55 -13.76
C VAL A 58 -3.86 -4.39 -12.68
N ALA A 59 -4.49 -5.44 -12.17
CA ALA A 59 -3.93 -6.27 -11.11
C ALA A 59 -2.61 -6.95 -11.51
N VAL A 60 -2.44 -7.39 -12.76
CA VAL A 60 -1.23 -8.07 -13.21
C VAL A 60 -0.01 -7.13 -13.28
N PRO A 61 -0.05 -5.98 -13.99
CA PRO A 61 1.02 -4.98 -13.95
C PRO A 61 1.29 -4.48 -12.54
N LEU A 62 0.25 -4.29 -11.73
CA LEU A 62 0.36 -3.82 -10.36
C LEU A 62 1.08 -4.84 -9.46
N ALA A 63 0.75 -6.13 -9.61
CA ALA A 63 1.44 -7.20 -8.91
C ALA A 63 2.93 -7.22 -9.26
N ILE A 64 3.27 -7.12 -10.55
CA ILE A 64 4.67 -7.05 -11.00
C ILE A 64 5.36 -5.85 -10.36
N PHE A 65 4.74 -4.67 -10.42
CA PHE A 65 5.28 -3.44 -9.83
C PHE A 65 5.54 -3.60 -8.33
N VAL A 66 4.54 -4.02 -7.56
CA VAL A 66 4.63 -4.16 -6.09
C VAL A 66 5.68 -5.20 -5.71
N LEU A 67 5.76 -6.33 -6.41
CA LEU A 67 6.76 -7.37 -6.15
C LEU A 67 8.17 -6.90 -6.51
N VAL A 68 8.35 -6.21 -7.63
CA VAL A 68 9.67 -5.67 -8.05
C VAL A 68 10.16 -4.62 -7.05
N VAL A 69 9.32 -3.64 -6.71
CA VAL A 69 9.69 -2.61 -5.73
C VAL A 69 10.01 -3.23 -4.37
N THR A 70 9.18 -4.18 -3.91
CA THR A 70 9.44 -4.90 -2.65
C THR A 70 10.76 -5.66 -2.71
N SER A 71 11.03 -6.36 -3.81
CA SER A 71 12.29 -7.10 -4.01
C SER A 71 13.51 -6.18 -3.94
N ILE A 72 13.45 -5.03 -4.61
CA ILE A 72 14.53 -4.04 -4.60
C ILE A 72 14.76 -3.53 -3.17
N VAL A 73 13.70 -3.15 -2.45
CA VAL A 73 13.83 -2.67 -1.06
C VAL A 73 14.34 -3.78 -0.13
N MET A 74 14.02 -5.03 -0.40
CA MET A 74 14.47 -6.19 0.38
C MET A 74 15.96 -6.49 0.24
N ILE A 75 16.57 -6.22 -0.92
CA ILE A 75 18.03 -6.28 -1.08
C ILE A 75 18.73 -5.38 -0.05
N PHE A 76 18.05 -4.29 0.33
CA PHE A 76 18.57 -3.29 1.23
C PHE A 76 18.16 -3.49 2.70
N TYR A 77 17.39 -4.53 3.02
CA TYR A 77 16.84 -4.77 4.34
C TYR A 77 17.83 -5.52 5.25
N SER A 78 18.22 -4.89 6.36
CA SER A 78 19.18 -5.46 7.33
C SER A 78 18.53 -6.09 8.57
N GLY A 79 17.20 -6.02 8.72
CA GLY A 79 16.42 -6.67 9.79
C GLY A 79 16.63 -6.15 11.23
N ARG A 80 17.78 -5.52 11.55
CA ARG A 80 18.15 -5.16 12.94
C ARG A 80 17.91 -3.71 13.34
N SER A 81 17.78 -2.76 12.40
CA SER A 81 17.74 -1.32 12.72
C SER A 81 16.60 -0.53 12.05
N ALA A 82 15.67 -1.23 11.39
CA ALA A 82 14.62 -0.57 10.62
C ALA A 82 13.51 -0.02 11.55
N LYS A 83 13.25 1.29 11.48
CA LYS A 83 12.25 2.00 12.30
C LYS A 83 11.22 2.68 11.39
N LEU A 84 9.95 2.55 11.74
CA LEU A 84 8.83 3.04 10.92
C LEU A 84 8.86 4.57 10.79
N PHE A 85 9.20 5.26 11.89
CA PHE A 85 9.40 6.70 11.97
C PHE A 85 10.87 7.09 12.14
N ALA A 86 11.76 6.45 11.37
CA ALA A 86 13.15 6.91 11.27
C ALA A 86 13.23 8.30 10.63
N TRP A 87 14.14 9.14 11.12
CA TRP A 87 14.53 10.39 10.49
C TRP A 87 16.05 10.53 10.58
N ASN A 88 16.74 10.61 9.43
CA ASN A 88 18.17 10.82 9.39
C ASN A 88 18.46 12.32 9.22
N SER A 89 19.08 12.91 10.26
CA SER A 89 19.42 14.33 10.28
C SER A 89 20.65 14.66 9.42
N ASP A 90 21.51 13.68 9.14
CA ASP A 90 22.76 13.85 8.40
C ASP A 90 22.53 13.88 6.88
N ARG A 91 21.44 13.24 6.42
CA ARG A 91 20.97 13.31 5.02
C ARG A 91 19.51 13.76 4.94
N PRO A 92 19.22 15.04 5.28
CA PRO A 92 17.85 15.52 5.39
C PRO A 92 17.13 15.56 4.03
N ILE A 93 17.85 15.88 2.95
CA ILE A 93 17.30 15.94 1.58
C ILE A 93 16.84 14.56 1.12
N LEU A 94 17.68 13.53 1.27
CA LEU A 94 17.32 12.17 0.85
C LEU A 94 16.17 11.61 1.71
N THR A 95 16.18 11.87 3.02
CA THR A 95 15.09 11.47 3.93
C THR A 95 13.77 12.16 3.57
N ALA A 96 13.82 13.44 3.19
CA ALA A 96 12.67 14.19 2.72
C ALA A 96 12.12 13.61 1.41
N ILE A 97 12.98 13.31 0.43
CA ILE A 97 12.58 12.69 -0.84
C ILE A 97 11.89 11.34 -0.60
N ILE A 98 12.48 10.44 0.19
CA ILE A 98 11.88 9.13 0.51
C ILE A 98 10.54 9.31 1.22
N SER A 99 10.44 10.25 2.16
CA SER A 99 9.21 10.53 2.89
C SER A 99 8.13 11.15 2.00
N VAL A 100 8.48 11.95 1.00
CA VAL A 100 7.53 12.49 0.03
C VAL A 100 7.05 11.39 -0.94
N VAL A 101 7.97 10.59 -1.47
CA VAL A 101 7.65 9.54 -2.46
C VAL A 101 6.79 8.42 -1.85
N PHE A 102 7.08 7.99 -0.63
CA PHE A 102 6.35 6.90 0.02
C PHE A 102 5.34 7.37 1.08
N GLY A 103 5.71 8.37 1.88
CA GLY A 103 4.83 8.93 2.91
C GLY A 103 3.74 9.84 2.36
N GLY A 104 4.01 10.60 1.29
CA GLY A 104 3.01 11.47 0.66
C GLY A 104 1.78 10.71 0.18
N PRO A 105 1.93 9.69 -0.70
CA PRO A 105 0.81 8.85 -1.10
C PRO A 105 0.13 8.12 0.07
N ALA A 106 0.90 7.67 1.08
CA ALA A 106 0.33 7.04 2.27
C ALA A 106 -0.59 8.00 3.05
N ILE A 107 -0.21 9.27 3.18
CA ILE A 107 -1.04 10.30 3.82
C ILE A 107 -2.30 10.56 3.00
N LEU A 108 -2.19 10.70 1.67
CA LEU A 108 -3.35 10.92 0.81
C LEU A 108 -4.36 9.77 0.91
N LEU A 109 -3.88 8.52 0.88
CA LEU A 109 -4.72 7.34 1.07
C LEU A 109 -5.35 7.30 2.47
N PHE A 110 -4.59 7.66 3.50
CA PHE A 110 -5.12 7.72 4.87
C PHE A 110 -6.21 8.78 5.02
N LEU A 111 -6.04 9.97 4.42
CA LEU A 111 -7.08 10.99 4.41
C LEU A 111 -8.31 10.56 3.62
N SER A 112 -8.13 9.85 2.50
CA SER A 112 -9.23 9.25 1.73
C SER A 112 -10.02 8.24 2.58
N PHE A 113 -9.31 7.36 3.30
CA PHE A 113 -9.90 6.40 4.23
C PHE A 113 -10.66 7.06 5.39
N LEU A 114 -10.12 8.15 5.96
CA LEU A 114 -10.83 8.90 6.99
C LEU A 114 -12.11 9.55 6.44
N ASN A 115 -12.06 10.06 5.20
CA ASN A 115 -13.23 10.63 4.55
C ASN A 115 -14.32 9.58 4.30
N SER A 116 -13.97 8.34 3.94
CA SER A 116 -14.95 7.26 3.73
C SER A 116 -15.53 6.67 5.01
N ILE A 117 -14.89 6.87 6.18
CA ILE A 117 -15.51 6.56 7.48
C ILE A 117 -16.63 7.56 7.79
N ILE A 118 -16.45 8.83 7.40
CA ILE A 118 -17.42 9.90 7.66
C ILE A 118 -18.64 9.79 6.74
N GLN A 119 -18.43 9.32 5.50
CA GLN A 119 -19.51 9.10 4.54
C GLN A 119 -20.10 7.69 4.74
N ILE A 120 -21.42 7.60 4.94
CA ILE A 120 -22.10 6.30 5.05
C ILE A 120 -22.15 5.69 3.64
N HIS A 121 -21.27 4.75 3.37
CA HIS A 121 -21.25 3.98 2.12
C HIS A 121 -21.97 2.63 2.29
N PRO A 122 -22.51 2.06 1.20
CA PRO A 122 -22.90 0.66 1.18
C PRO A 122 -21.78 -0.25 1.72
N TRP A 123 -22.15 -1.30 2.46
CA TRP A 123 -21.17 -2.12 3.17
C TRP A 123 -20.11 -2.77 2.27
N TYR A 124 -20.42 -2.99 0.99
CA TYR A 124 -19.52 -3.61 0.02
C TYR A 124 -18.42 -2.65 -0.48
N ASP A 125 -18.59 -1.32 -0.35
CA ASP A 125 -17.54 -0.34 -0.70
C ASP A 125 -16.36 -0.40 0.29
N TYR A 126 -16.59 -0.86 1.53
CA TYR A 126 -15.51 -1.05 2.52
C TYR A 126 -14.48 -2.12 2.10
N ILE A 127 -14.78 -2.96 1.11
CA ILE A 127 -13.80 -3.90 0.54
C ILE A 127 -12.66 -3.14 -0.14
N LEU A 128 -12.96 -2.05 -0.83
CA LEU A 128 -11.96 -1.18 -1.45
C LEU A 128 -11.09 -0.50 -0.38
N GLU A 129 -11.67 -0.17 0.76
CA GLU A 129 -10.95 0.47 1.87
C GLU A 129 -9.93 -0.45 2.54
N ILE A 130 -10.20 -1.76 2.60
CA ILE A 130 -9.21 -2.74 3.05
C ILE A 130 -7.97 -2.71 2.14
N ASN A 131 -8.17 -2.55 0.83
CA ASN A 131 -7.05 -2.41 -0.10
C ASN A 131 -6.25 -1.12 0.16
N SER A 132 -6.94 0.00 0.41
CA SER A 132 -6.29 1.28 0.78
C SER A 132 -5.41 1.13 2.03
N LEU A 133 -5.88 0.41 3.05
CA LEU A 133 -5.10 0.15 4.27
C LEU A 133 -3.84 -0.68 4.00
N LEU A 134 -3.93 -1.68 3.12
CA LEU A 134 -2.77 -2.47 2.71
C LEU A 134 -1.73 -1.63 1.98
N TRP A 135 -2.17 -0.72 1.11
CA TRP A 135 -1.28 0.25 0.45
C TRP A 135 -0.58 1.17 1.43
N ILE A 136 -1.32 1.74 2.39
CA ILE A 136 -0.76 2.61 3.43
C ILE A 136 0.30 1.84 4.23
N ALA A 137 -0.03 0.61 4.67
CA ALA A 137 0.91 -0.23 5.41
C ALA A 137 2.16 -0.52 4.59
N TRP A 138 2.02 -0.97 3.34
CA TRP A 138 3.15 -1.28 2.47
C TRP A 138 4.06 -0.06 2.23
N LEU A 139 3.49 1.10 1.90
CA LEU A 139 4.26 2.33 1.68
C LEU A 139 5.03 2.78 2.92
N LEU A 140 4.41 2.73 4.10
CA LEU A 140 5.07 3.09 5.36
C LEU A 140 6.18 2.10 5.74
N LEU A 141 5.98 0.81 5.49
CA LEU A 141 7.01 -0.21 5.68
C LEU A 141 8.22 0.06 4.77
N LEU A 142 8.01 0.30 3.47
CA LEU A 142 9.10 0.61 2.53
C LEU A 142 9.85 1.89 2.94
N ARG A 143 9.12 2.94 3.32
CA ARG A 143 9.69 4.20 3.83
C ARG A 143 10.59 3.94 5.04
N GLY A 144 10.11 3.17 6.02
CA GLY A 144 10.87 2.84 7.21
C GLY A 144 12.17 2.08 6.90
N VAL A 145 12.12 1.11 5.98
CA VAL A 145 13.30 0.35 5.55
C VAL A 145 14.33 1.26 4.86
N LEU A 146 13.90 2.08 3.90
CA LEU A 146 14.80 2.92 3.11
C LEU A 146 15.44 4.02 3.95
N VAL A 147 14.67 4.70 4.82
CA VAL A 147 15.24 5.74 5.69
C VAL A 147 16.22 5.15 6.70
N SER A 148 15.90 3.99 7.30
CA SER A 148 16.81 3.36 8.25
C SER A 148 18.12 2.88 7.63
N ARG A 149 18.14 2.54 6.33
CA ARG A 149 19.40 2.23 5.64
C ARG A 149 20.34 3.43 5.59
N THR A 150 19.81 4.62 5.34
CA THR A 150 20.64 5.83 5.26
C THR A 150 21.40 6.11 6.56
N MET A 151 20.94 5.57 7.70
CA MET A 151 21.59 5.68 8.99
C MET A 151 22.74 4.66 9.17
N VAL A 152 22.63 3.46 8.58
CA VAL A 152 23.63 2.39 8.74
C VAL A 152 24.87 2.65 7.91
N ASP A 153 24.71 3.27 6.74
CA ASP A 153 25.85 3.62 5.87
C ASP A 153 26.79 4.67 6.52
N ASP A 154 26.36 5.35 7.60
CA ASP A 154 27.16 6.35 8.32
C ASP A 154 28.01 5.74 9.46
N ASP A 155 27.55 4.63 10.07
CA ASP A 155 28.29 3.92 11.12
C ASP A 155 29.47 3.08 10.57
N SER A 156 29.60 2.99 9.24
CA SER A 156 30.58 2.14 8.55
C SER A 156 31.79 2.87 7.96
N ASP A 157 31.87 4.19 8.10
CA ASP A 157 33.01 5.05 7.71
C ASP A 157 33.84 5.48 8.94
#